data_AF-A0A356XIB9-F1
#
_entry.id   AF-A0A356XIB9-F1
#
_cell.length_a   1.000
_cell.length_b   1.000
_cell.length_c   1.000
_cell.angle_alpha   90.00
_cell.angle_beta   90.00
_cell.angle_gamma   90.00
#
_symmetry.space_group_name_H-M   'P 1'
#
loop_
_entity.id
_entity.type
_entity.pdbx_description
1 polymer ?
#
loop_
_entity_poly.entity_id
_entity_poly.type
_entity_poly.pdbx_seq_one_letter_code
_entity_poly.pdbx_strand_id
1 'polypeptide(L)'
;MGKTTRLALVILLAVTMLLLLLPLTGLASESVILIPDNFPENHVSGLSSYNSTGNLSPSFGTYTQGGVTFTATLTDGGTKFNWTSTAPVEYVFAKAGSGGRLYHYTPAATSGTGLWGGQNSQGNYQAISHITFYWLTPDPTPTPTPTPTPTPT
;
A
#
# COMPACT_ATOMS: atom_id res chain seq x y z
N MET A 1 -10.57 48.70 -12.16
CA MET A 1 -10.38 47.58 -11.22
C MET A 1 -9.43 48.04 -10.11
N GLY A 2 -9.91 48.15 -8.86
CA GLY A 2 -9.10 48.68 -7.75
C GLY A 2 -7.95 47.75 -7.34
N LYS A 3 -6.89 48.31 -6.74
CA LYS A 3 -5.73 47.53 -6.24
C LYS A 3 -6.17 46.40 -5.30
N THR A 4 -7.21 46.63 -4.50
CA THR A 4 -7.85 45.64 -3.61
C THR A 4 -8.50 44.49 -4.37
N THR A 5 -9.23 44.77 -5.47
CA THR A 5 -9.85 43.75 -6.33
C THR A 5 -8.82 42.86 -7.02
N ARG A 6 -7.68 43.44 -7.44
CA ARG A 6 -6.58 42.69 -8.06
C ARG A 6 -5.87 41.78 -7.06
N LEU A 7 -5.68 42.24 -5.82
CA LEU A 7 -5.04 41.46 -4.77
C LEU A 7 -5.91 40.27 -4.32
N ALA A 8 -7.22 40.49 -4.17
CA ALA A 8 -8.17 39.43 -3.83
C ALA A 8 -8.22 38.32 -4.90
N LEU A 9 -8.16 38.69 -6.19
CA LEU A 9 -8.16 37.74 -7.30
C LEU A 9 -6.87 36.91 -7.35
N VAL A 10 -5.71 37.52 -7.08
CA VAL A 10 -4.42 36.80 -7.05
C VAL A 10 -4.35 35.81 -5.88
N ILE A 11 -4.86 36.20 -4.70
CA ILE A 11 -4.93 35.28 -3.55
C ILE A 11 -5.87 34.11 -3.86
N LEU A 12 -7.05 34.37 -4.45
CA LEU A 12 -8.00 33.33 -4.82
C LEU A 12 -7.40 32.34 -5.82
N LEU A 13 -6.68 32.82 -6.84
CA LEU A 13 -6.01 31.98 -7.83
C LEU A 13 -4.82 31.19 -7.26
N ALA A 14 -4.08 31.77 -6.33
CA ALA A 14 -2.97 31.08 -5.66
C ALA A 14 -3.49 29.96 -4.72
N VAL A 15 -4.59 30.20 -4.00
CA VAL A 15 -5.23 29.18 -3.16
C VAL A 15 -5.81 28.05 -4.00
N THR A 16 -6.48 28.33 -5.12
CA THR A 16 -7.01 27.27 -6.01
C THR A 16 -5.89 26.46 -6.66
N MET A 17 -4.81 27.11 -7.12
CA MET A 17 -3.67 26.40 -7.70
C MET A 17 -2.94 25.53 -6.67
N LEU A 18 -2.85 25.97 -5.41
CA LEU A 18 -2.28 25.19 -4.30
C LEU A 18 -3.16 23.99 -3.93
N LEU A 19 -4.50 24.11 -4.01
CA LEU A 19 -5.45 23.02 -3.81
C LEU A 19 -5.44 21.99 -4.97
N LEU A 20 -5.10 22.41 -6.19
CA LEU A 20 -4.97 21.55 -7.38
C LEU A 20 -3.65 20.75 -7.44
N LEU A 21 -2.65 21.13 -6.63
CA LEU A 21 -1.36 20.45 -6.50
C LEU A 21 -1.34 19.38 -5.39
N LEU A 22 -2.43 19.23 -4.63
CA LEU A 22 -2.55 18.12 -3.68
C LEU A 22 -2.70 16.83 -4.48
N PRO A 23 -1.82 15.83 -4.30
CA PRO A 23 -2.02 14.53 -4.93
C PRO A 23 -3.38 14.02 -4.48
N LEU A 24 -4.23 13.66 -5.46
CA LEU A 24 -5.47 12.95 -5.23
C LEU A 24 -5.08 11.54 -4.75
N THR A 25 -4.67 11.40 -3.50
CA THR A 25 -4.46 10.10 -2.89
C THR A 25 -5.84 9.48 -2.72
N GLY A 26 -6.22 8.62 -3.67
CA GLY A 26 -7.38 7.75 -3.47
C GLY A 26 -7.20 7.03 -2.14
N LEU A 27 -8.17 7.13 -1.25
CA LEU A 27 -8.16 6.35 -0.03
C LEU A 27 -8.26 4.88 -0.46
N ALA A 28 -7.20 4.11 -0.29
CA ALA A 28 -7.28 2.66 -0.42
C ALA A 28 -8.28 2.17 0.63
N SER A 29 -9.30 1.41 0.21
CA SER A 29 -10.18 0.75 1.17
C SER A 29 -9.43 -0.45 1.72
N GLU A 30 -9.18 -0.43 3.03
CA GLU A 30 -8.56 -1.55 3.75
C GLU A 30 -9.66 -2.43 4.36
N SER A 31 -9.64 -3.72 4.00
CA SER A 31 -10.42 -4.76 4.69
C SER A 31 -9.48 -5.74 5.39
N VAL A 32 -9.93 -6.32 6.51
CA VAL A 32 -9.13 -7.23 7.33
C VAL A 32 -9.77 -8.61 7.35
N ILE A 33 -8.98 -9.62 6.99
CA ILE A 33 -9.35 -11.03 7.05
C ILE A 33 -8.53 -11.67 8.17
N LEU A 34 -9.19 -12.32 9.12
CA LEU A 34 -8.51 -13.06 10.18
C LEU A 34 -8.08 -14.42 9.64
N ILE A 35 -6.79 -14.72 9.75
CA ILE A 35 -6.23 -16.00 9.32
C ILE A 35 -5.95 -16.83 10.57
N PRO A 36 -6.63 -17.97 10.76
CA PRO A 36 -6.52 -18.77 11.98
C PRO A 36 -5.18 -19.52 12.08
N ASP A 37 -4.48 -19.68 10.96
CA ASP A 37 -3.18 -20.32 10.85
C ASP A 37 -2.17 -19.41 10.12
N ASN A 38 -1.01 -19.97 9.78
CA ASN A 38 0.09 -19.24 9.14
C ASN A 38 0.11 -19.36 7.62
N PHE A 39 -0.98 -19.82 7.01
CA PHE A 39 -1.09 -20.16 5.60
C PHE A 39 -2.27 -19.41 4.97
N PRO A 40 -2.19 -18.07 4.81
CA PRO A 40 -3.28 -17.25 4.28
C PRO A 40 -3.78 -17.71 2.90
N GLU A 41 -2.92 -18.35 2.11
CA GLU A 41 -3.24 -18.95 0.81
C GLU A 41 -4.32 -20.05 0.87
N ASN A 42 -4.52 -20.68 2.03
CA ASN A 42 -5.59 -21.65 2.24
C ASN A 42 -6.95 -21.00 2.50
N HIS A 43 -6.97 -19.70 2.80
CA HIS A 43 -8.17 -18.96 3.23
C HIS A 43 -8.63 -17.93 2.21
N VAL A 44 -7.76 -17.52 1.28
CA VAL A 44 -8.09 -16.56 0.22
C VAL A 44 -7.80 -17.15 -1.15
N SER A 45 -8.88 -17.43 -1.89
CA SER A 45 -8.79 -17.96 -3.26
C SER A 45 -8.01 -17.00 -4.18
N GLY A 46 -7.04 -17.55 -4.92
CA GLY A 46 -6.22 -16.77 -5.84
C GLY A 46 -5.05 -16.03 -5.18
N LEU A 47 -4.89 -16.07 -3.85
CA LEU A 47 -3.74 -15.41 -3.22
C LEU A 47 -2.40 -15.98 -3.68
N SER A 48 -2.36 -17.27 -4.01
CA SER A 48 -1.17 -17.95 -4.54
C SER A 48 -0.78 -17.55 -5.96
N SER A 49 -1.62 -16.81 -6.70
CA SER A 49 -1.23 -16.26 -8.02
C SER A 49 -0.46 -14.94 -7.94
N TYR A 50 -0.35 -14.34 -6.74
CA TYR A 50 0.43 -13.13 -6.52
C TYR A 50 1.91 -13.46 -6.33
N ASN A 51 2.78 -12.49 -6.66
CA ASN A 51 4.14 -12.53 -6.14
C ASN A 51 4.10 -12.35 -4.63
N SER A 52 4.98 -13.04 -3.91
CA SER A 52 5.10 -12.87 -2.47
C SER A 52 6.55 -12.77 -2.03
N THR A 53 6.80 -11.94 -1.03
CA THR A 53 8.13 -11.83 -0.41
C THR A 53 8.55 -13.11 0.32
N GLY A 54 7.62 -14.04 0.53
CA GLY A 54 7.72 -15.05 1.58
C GLY A 54 7.66 -14.43 2.98
N ASN A 55 7.85 -15.29 3.99
CA ASN A 55 7.85 -14.89 5.39
C ASN A 55 9.09 -14.04 5.71
N LEU A 56 8.98 -12.71 5.60
CA LEU A 56 10.05 -11.81 6.02
C LEU A 56 10.11 -11.76 7.54
N SER A 57 11.26 -12.10 8.12
CA SER A 57 11.49 -11.83 9.54
C SER A 57 11.46 -10.31 9.76
N PRO A 58 10.73 -9.83 10.77
CA PRO A 58 10.35 -8.43 10.95
C PRO A 58 11.48 -7.64 11.59
N SER A 59 12.73 -8.10 11.51
CA SER A 59 13.90 -7.31 11.88
C SER A 59 14.08 -6.19 10.87
N PHE A 60 13.25 -5.16 11.04
CA PHE A 60 13.39 -3.74 10.71
C PHE A 60 14.25 -3.48 9.48
N GLY A 61 13.63 -3.48 8.30
CA GLY A 61 14.43 -3.33 7.11
C GLY A 61 13.67 -3.00 5.86
N THR A 62 14.47 -2.57 4.91
CA THR A 62 14.13 -2.48 3.50
C THR A 62 14.42 -3.83 2.86
N TYR A 63 13.45 -4.38 2.14
CA TYR A 63 13.57 -5.64 1.40
C TYR A 63 13.26 -5.39 -0.08
N THR A 64 14.07 -5.95 -0.97
CA THR A 64 13.85 -5.80 -2.42
C THR A 64 13.68 -7.17 -3.06
N GLN A 65 12.59 -7.35 -3.80
CA GLN A 65 12.33 -8.55 -4.59
C GLN A 65 11.62 -8.17 -5.91
N GLY A 66 12.08 -8.74 -7.02
CA GLY A 66 11.51 -8.44 -8.34
C GLY A 66 11.58 -6.96 -8.74
N GLY A 67 12.57 -6.22 -8.24
CA GLY A 67 12.70 -4.77 -8.45
C GLY A 67 11.76 -3.91 -7.60
N VAL A 68 10.91 -4.52 -6.77
CA VAL A 68 10.04 -3.82 -5.83
C VAL A 68 10.72 -3.74 -4.47
N THR A 69 10.72 -2.56 -3.86
CA THR A 69 11.30 -2.31 -2.56
C THR A 69 10.19 -2.07 -1.54
N PHE A 70 10.21 -2.86 -0.47
CA PHE A 70 9.29 -2.81 0.67
C PHE A 70 10.05 -2.32 1.89
N THR A 71 9.40 -1.54 2.75
CA THR A 71 9.91 -1.22 4.09
C THR A 71 8.83 -1.54 5.10
N ALA A 72 9.19 -2.17 6.22
CA ALA A 72 8.29 -2.40 7.33
C ALA A 72 8.94 -2.02 8.66
N THR A 73 8.15 -1.45 9.56
CA THR A 73 8.57 -1.03 10.89
C THR A 73 7.56 -1.49 11.92
N LEU A 74 7.99 -2.21 12.94
CA LEU A 74 7.12 -2.55 14.06
C LEU A 74 6.94 -1.34 14.99
N THR A 75 5.75 -1.23 15.57
CA THR A 75 5.39 -0.23 16.59
C THR A 75 4.63 -0.91 17.73
N ASP A 76 4.33 -0.16 18.79
CA ASP A 76 3.51 -0.64 19.92
C ASP A 76 4.01 -1.97 20.53
N GLY A 77 5.29 -1.99 20.90
CA GLY A 77 5.93 -3.18 21.47
C GLY A 77 6.01 -4.39 20.53
N GLY A 78 5.87 -4.19 19.22
CA GLY A 78 5.90 -5.27 18.22
C GLY A 78 4.53 -5.81 17.82
N THR A 79 3.45 -5.26 18.39
CA THR A 79 2.08 -5.71 18.09
C THR A 79 1.44 -4.98 16.91
N LYS A 80 2.04 -3.84 16.51
CA LYS A 80 1.66 -3.08 15.33
C LYS A 80 2.80 -2.98 14.33
N PHE A 81 2.48 -2.57 13.11
CA PHE A 81 3.46 -2.23 12.10
C PHE A 81 2.98 -1.12 11.15
N ASN A 82 3.94 -0.44 10.53
CA ASN A 82 3.76 0.41 9.36
C ASN A 82 4.56 -0.17 8.21
N TRP A 83 4.12 0.07 6.98
CA TRP A 83 4.85 -0.37 5.80
C TRP A 83 4.76 0.63 4.64
N THR A 84 5.72 0.56 3.73
CA THR A 84 5.73 1.23 2.42
C THR A 84 6.25 0.30 1.33
N SER A 85 5.90 0.58 0.07
CA SER A 85 6.34 -0.16 -1.10
C SER A 85 6.53 0.77 -2.31
N THR A 86 7.49 0.45 -3.18
CA THR A 86 7.66 1.14 -4.48
C THR A 86 6.68 0.68 -5.55
N ALA A 87 5.90 -0.38 -5.31
CA ALA A 87 4.84 -0.86 -6.20
C ALA A 87 3.52 -1.06 -5.43
N PRO A 88 2.36 -1.00 -6.09
CA PRO A 88 1.07 -1.28 -5.47
C PRO A 88 1.01 -2.71 -4.92
N VAL A 89 0.63 -2.83 -3.66
CA VAL A 89 0.45 -4.07 -2.91
C VAL A 89 -1.04 -4.28 -2.68
N GLU A 90 -1.52 -5.48 -2.95
CA GLU A 90 -2.93 -5.82 -2.80
C GLU A 90 -3.21 -6.49 -1.45
N TYR A 91 -2.28 -7.31 -0.96
CA TYR A 91 -2.39 -7.90 0.37
C TYR A 91 -1.12 -7.77 1.22
N VAL A 92 -1.31 -7.66 2.53
CA VAL A 92 -0.25 -7.72 3.52
C VAL A 92 -0.65 -8.65 4.66
N PHE A 93 0.11 -9.72 4.87
CA PHE A 93 -0.13 -10.66 5.97
C PHE A 93 0.81 -10.36 7.14
N ALA A 94 0.26 -10.02 8.30
CA ALA A 94 0.98 -9.84 9.56
C ALA A 94 0.78 -11.05 10.46
N LYS A 95 1.78 -11.94 10.48
CA LYS A 95 1.77 -13.17 11.26
C LYS A 95 2.11 -12.90 12.72
N ALA A 96 1.22 -13.25 13.64
CA ALA A 96 1.43 -13.18 15.07
C ALA A 96 0.89 -14.43 15.77
N GLY A 97 1.75 -15.12 16.52
CA GLY A 97 1.42 -16.41 17.15
C GLY A 97 1.05 -17.50 16.15
N SER A 98 -0.11 -18.14 16.34
CA SER A 98 -0.57 -19.26 15.53
C SER A 98 -1.16 -18.85 14.19
N GLY A 99 -1.57 -17.59 14.03
CA GLY A 99 -2.11 -17.07 12.78
C GLY A 99 -1.79 -15.60 12.53
N GLY A 100 -2.76 -14.80 12.09
CA GLY A 100 -2.50 -13.40 11.82
C GLY A 100 -3.66 -12.61 11.23
N ARG A 101 -3.34 -11.42 10.74
CA ARG A 101 -4.26 -10.54 10.00
C ARG A 101 -3.77 -10.38 8.58
N LEU A 102 -4.65 -10.64 7.63
CA LEU A 102 -4.43 -10.36 6.22
C LEU A 102 -5.18 -9.08 5.86
N TYR A 103 -4.42 -8.04 5.55
CA TYR A 103 -4.90 -6.76 5.09
C TYR A 103 -5.08 -6.82 3.58
N HIS A 104 -6.25 -6.45 3.09
CA HIS A 104 -6.57 -6.39 1.67
C HIS A 104 -6.89 -4.95 1.27
N TYR A 105 -6.24 -4.48 0.21
CA TYR A 105 -6.31 -3.11 -0.29
C TYR A 105 -6.99 -3.07 -1.65
N THR A 106 -8.15 -2.40 -1.74
CA THR A 106 -8.81 -2.12 -3.02
C THR A 106 -9.16 -0.62 -3.13
N PRO A 107 -8.55 0.14 -4.05
CA PRO A 107 -7.43 -0.26 -4.91
C PRO A 107 -6.17 -0.62 -4.13
N ALA A 108 -5.23 -1.33 -4.77
CA ALA A 108 -3.94 -1.67 -4.19
C ALA A 108 -3.19 -0.43 -3.67
N ALA A 109 -2.46 -0.59 -2.57
CA ALA A 109 -1.84 0.51 -1.83
C ALA A 109 -0.31 0.46 -1.87
N THR A 110 0.35 1.59 -1.61
CA THR A 110 1.82 1.66 -1.48
C THR A 110 2.28 1.89 -0.05
N SER A 111 1.36 1.96 0.91
CA SER A 111 1.67 2.11 2.33
C SER A 111 0.50 1.73 3.22
N GLY A 112 0.80 1.38 4.47
CA GLY A 112 -0.19 1.24 5.55
C GLY A 112 0.42 1.59 6.90
N THR A 113 -0.39 2.08 7.83
CA THR A 113 0.07 2.61 9.12
C THR A 113 -0.80 2.13 10.28
N GLY A 114 -0.18 1.87 11.43
CA GLY A 114 -0.86 1.49 12.67
C GLY A 114 -1.56 0.13 12.61
N LEU A 115 -1.13 -0.75 11.72
CA LEU A 115 -1.76 -2.04 11.46
C LEU A 115 -1.41 -3.04 12.54
N TRP A 116 -2.36 -3.82 12.99
CA TRP A 116 -2.21 -4.80 14.06
C TRP A 116 -1.75 -6.19 13.57
N GLY A 117 -1.09 -6.93 14.45
CA GLY A 117 -0.93 -8.37 14.30
C GLY A 117 -2.20 -9.18 14.63
N GLY A 118 -2.06 -10.50 14.63
CA GLY A 118 -3.08 -11.43 15.13
C GLY A 118 -3.36 -11.31 16.64
N GLN A 119 -4.54 -11.75 17.04
CA GLN A 119 -4.95 -11.85 18.45
C GLN A 119 -4.96 -13.31 18.90
N ASN A 120 -4.69 -13.55 20.18
CA ASN A 120 -4.91 -14.86 20.79
C ASN A 120 -6.41 -15.07 21.12
N SER A 121 -6.75 -16.26 21.64
CA SER A 121 -8.13 -16.60 22.04
C SER A 121 -8.71 -15.75 23.16
N GLN A 122 -7.87 -14.98 23.88
CA GLN A 122 -8.31 -14.03 24.91
C GLN A 122 -8.53 -12.62 24.36
N GLY A 123 -8.32 -12.39 23.05
CA GLY A 123 -8.44 -11.08 22.41
C GLY A 123 -7.21 -10.18 22.55
N ASN A 124 -6.09 -10.68 23.10
CA ASN A 124 -4.86 -9.91 23.22
C ASN A 124 -4.07 -9.96 21.92
N TYR A 125 -3.60 -8.79 21.44
CA TYR A 125 -2.70 -8.72 20.30
C TYR A 125 -1.34 -9.34 20.62
N GLN A 126 -0.84 -10.15 19.70
CA GLN A 126 0.44 -10.84 19.82
C GLN A 126 1.54 -10.11 19.04
N ALA A 127 2.78 -10.31 19.47
CA ALA A 127 3.93 -9.78 18.75
C ALA A 127 4.00 -10.36 17.33
N ILE A 128 4.20 -9.47 16.37
CA ILE A 128 4.34 -9.81 14.96
C ILE A 128 5.70 -10.50 14.77
N SER A 129 5.65 -11.69 14.20
CA SER A 129 6.81 -12.52 13.94
C SER A 129 7.25 -12.52 12.48
N HIS A 130 6.35 -12.21 11.53
CA HIS A 130 6.64 -12.10 10.09
C HIS A 130 5.64 -11.17 9.40
N ILE A 131 6.08 -10.53 8.31
CA ILE A 131 5.22 -9.79 7.39
C ILE A 131 5.43 -10.35 5.98
N THR A 132 4.35 -10.59 5.24
CA THR A 132 4.42 -11.00 3.82
C THR A 132 3.62 -10.01 2.97
N PHE A 133 4.23 -9.50 1.91
CA PHE A 133 3.56 -8.64 0.93
C PHE A 133 3.15 -9.46 -0.29
N TYR A 134 1.96 -9.19 -0.84
CA TYR A 134 1.45 -9.79 -2.06
C TYR A 134 1.14 -8.70 -3.09
N TRP A 135 1.77 -8.81 -4.26
CA TRP A 135 1.61 -7.82 -5.34
C TRP A 135 1.62 -8.49 -6.71
N LEU A 136 1.08 -7.76 -7.69
CA LEU A 136 1.23 -8.07 -9.09
C LEU A 136 2.39 -7.24 -9.65
N THR A 137 3.24 -7.85 -10.47
CA THR A 137 4.13 -7.06 -11.31
C THR A 137 3.27 -6.23 -12.26
N PRO A 138 3.43 -4.90 -12.33
CA PRO A 138 2.71 -4.12 -13.31
C PRO A 138 3.04 -4.65 -14.71
N ASP A 139 2.00 -4.93 -15.50
CA ASP A 139 2.15 -5.17 -16.94
C ASP A 139 2.89 -3.96 -17.54
N PRO A 140 3.93 -4.12 -18.38
CA PRO A 140 4.50 -2.99 -19.08
C PRO A 140 3.39 -2.16 -19.74
N THR A 141 3.22 -0.92 -19.27
CA THR A 141 2.30 0.02 -19.90
C THR A 141 2.61 0.04 -21.41
N PRO A 142 1.63 -0.22 -22.30
CA PRO A 142 1.90 -0.18 -23.72
C PRO A 142 2.49 1.19 -24.05
N THR A 143 3.68 1.19 -24.64
CA THR A 143 4.28 2.44 -25.13
C THR A 143 3.31 3.03 -26.15
N PRO A 144 2.89 4.30 -26.02
CA PRO A 144 1.99 4.88 -27.02
C PRO A 144 2.68 4.79 -28.38
N THR A 145 2.05 4.09 -29.32
CA THR A 145 2.49 4.09 -30.72
C THR A 145 2.49 5.53 -31.20
N PRO A 146 3.60 6.05 -31.78
CA PRO A 146 3.59 7.40 -32.32
C PRO A 146 2.48 7.52 -33.37
N THR A 147 1.60 8.49 -33.20
CA THR A 147 0.58 8.83 -34.21
C THR A 147 1.33 9.22 -35.50
N PRO A 148 0.99 8.63 -36.67
CA PRO A 148 1.60 9.07 -37.92
C PRO A 148 1.26 10.54 -38.17
N THR A 149 2.29 11.36 -38.37
CA THR A 149 2.12 12.77 -38.78
C THR A 149 1.52 12.80 -40.19
N PRO A 150 0.39 13.49 -40.44
CA PRO A 150 -0.13 13.64 -41.80
C PRO A 150 0.89 14.38 -42.67
N THR A 151 1.23 13.81 -43.83
CA THR A 151 2.03 14.49 -44.85
C THR A 151 1.16 15.56 -45.53
N PRO A 152 1.61 16.83 -45.62
CA PRO A 152 0.88 17.84 -46.39
C PRO A 152 0.92 17.53 -47.89
N THR A 153 -0.23 17.60 -48.55
CA THR A 153 -0.41 17.45 -50.01
C THR A 153 -0.24 18.79 -50.72
#